data_AF-A0A7C1RLG5-F1
#
_entry.id   AF-A0A7C1RLG5-F1
#
_cell.length_a   1.000
_cell.length_b   1.000
_cell.length_c   1.000
_cell.angle_alpha   90.00
_cell.angle_beta   90.00
_cell.angle_gamma   90.00
#
_symmetry.space_group_name_H-M   'P 1'
#
loop_
_entity.id
_entity.type
_entity.pdbx_description
1 polymer ?
#
loop_
_entity_poly.entity_id
_entity_poly.type
_entity_poly.pdbx_seq_one_letter_code
_entity_poly.pdbx_strand_id
1 'polypeptide(L)'
;MNNKRGQGLSTNAIILIVLGVVVLVILIAGFTIGWSSISSYLSSNNVNTIVKACSTACSTDDVYGYCSIDRKLVDAEKKEFTETCAEFSINADYEKYGIQACSAIDCPSVSEEEPAEG
;
A
#
# COMPACT_ATOMS: atom_id res chain seq x y z
N MET A 1 -22.66 44.37 42.07
CA MET A 1 -21.70 43.24 42.01
C MET A 1 -22.18 42.29 40.91
N ASN A 2 -21.66 42.43 39.69
CA ASN A 2 -22.19 41.71 38.52
C ASN A 2 -21.73 40.24 38.55
N ASN A 3 -22.71 39.36 38.74
CA ASN A 3 -22.54 37.93 38.90
C ASN A 3 -22.17 37.28 37.54
N LYS A 4 -20.87 37.24 37.20
CA LYS A 4 -20.34 36.58 35.98
C LYS A 4 -20.08 35.08 36.14
N ARG A 5 -20.77 34.39 37.05
CA ARG A 5 -20.52 32.95 37.32
C ARG A 5 -21.11 31.97 36.29
N GLY A 6 -21.99 32.43 35.39
CA GLY A 6 -22.61 31.58 34.35
C GLY A 6 -21.96 31.64 32.95
N GLN A 7 -21.09 32.61 32.67
CA GLN A 7 -20.54 32.82 31.31
C GLN A 7 -19.31 31.94 30.98
N GLY A 8 -18.55 31.48 31.98
CA GLY A 8 -17.30 30.73 31.74
C GLY A 8 -17.50 29.28 31.25
N LEU A 9 -18.55 28.60 31.71
CA LEU A 9 -18.88 27.24 31.28
C LEU A 9 -19.42 27.20 29.84
N SER A 10 -20.14 28.26 29.43
CA SER A 10 -20.74 28.35 28.10
C SER A 10 -19.70 28.60 27.01
N THR A 11 -18.67 29.42 27.26
CA THR A 11 -17.67 29.75 26.24
C THR A 11 -16.84 28.54 25.80
N ASN A 12 -16.38 27.69 26.73
CA ASN A 12 -15.64 26.48 26.36
C ASN A 12 -16.50 25.49 25.57
N ALA A 13 -17.77 25.31 25.95
CA ALA A 13 -18.68 24.45 25.21
C ALA A 13 -18.90 24.95 23.77
N ILE A 14 -19.08 26.27 23.59
CA ILE A 14 -19.23 26.89 22.27
C ILE A 14 -17.97 26.66 21.42
N ILE A 15 -16.77 26.81 22.00
CA ILE A 15 -15.50 26.57 21.28
C ILE A 15 -15.41 25.12 20.80
N LEU A 16 -15.78 24.14 21.64
CA LEU A 16 -15.75 22.72 21.27
C LEU A 16 -16.76 22.38 20.17
N ILE A 17 -17.94 22.99 20.20
CA ILE A 17 -18.95 22.80 19.14
C ILE A 17 -18.43 23.38 17.82
N VAL A 18 -17.83 24.57 17.83
CA VAL A 18 -17.27 25.19 16.63
C VAL A 18 -16.12 24.36 16.07
N LEU A 19 -15.19 23.90 16.91
CA LEU A 19 -14.11 22.99 16.48
C LEU A 19 -14.67 21.68 15.93
N GLY A 20 -15.69 21.10 16.57
CA GLY A 20 -16.36 19.90 16.10
C GLY A 20 -16.95 20.08 14.70
N VAL A 21 -17.65 21.19 14.46
CA VAL A 21 -18.21 21.52 13.14
C VAL A 21 -17.11 21.71 12.10
N VAL A 22 -16.02 22.41 12.43
CA VAL A 22 -14.88 22.62 11.52
C VAL A 22 -14.25 21.29 11.12
N VAL A 23 -13.98 20.39 12.09
CA VAL A 23 -13.45 19.05 11.80
C VAL A 23 -14.41 18.25 10.93
N LEU A 24 -15.72 18.33 11.21
CA LEU A 24 -16.73 17.60 10.46
C LEU A 24 -16.82 18.05 9.00
N VAL A 25 -16.70 19.36 8.74
CA VAL A 25 -16.63 19.92 7.38
C VAL A 25 -15.37 19.43 6.65
N ILE A 26 -14.22 19.42 7.31
CA ILE A 26 -12.95 18.93 6.73
C ILE A 26 -13.05 17.44 6.39
N LEU A 27 -13.65 16.64 7.28
CA LEU A 27 -13.85 15.21 7.04
C LEU A 27 -14.79 14.97 5.87
N ILE A 28 -15.93 15.67 5.79
CA ILE A 28 -16.85 15.55 4.65
C ILE A 28 -16.13 15.92 3.36
N ALA A 29 -15.41 17.05 3.32
CA ALA A 29 -14.66 17.47 2.13
C ALA A 29 -13.55 16.47 1.75
N GLY A 30 -12.84 15.90 2.72
CA GLY A 30 -11.82 14.88 2.50
C GLY A 30 -12.39 13.56 1.97
N PHE A 31 -13.55 13.13 2.48
CA PHE A 31 -14.22 11.92 2.00
C PHE A 31 -14.91 12.11 0.64
N THR A 32 -15.40 13.32 0.30
CA THR A 32 -16.04 13.58 -1.00
C THR A 32 -15.04 13.75 -2.14
N ILE A 33 -13.91 14.41 -1.90
CA ILE A 33 -12.83 14.59 -2.89
C ILE A 33 -12.01 13.30 -3.04
N GLY A 34 -11.99 12.47 -1.98
CA GLY A 34 -11.27 11.22 -1.94
C GLY A 34 -9.79 11.41 -1.59
N TRP A 35 -9.26 10.51 -0.76
CA TRP A 35 -7.85 10.52 -0.33
C TRP A 35 -6.86 10.08 -1.44
N SER A 36 -7.35 9.80 -2.65
CA SER A 36 -6.56 9.27 -3.78
C SER A 36 -5.40 10.18 -4.18
N SER A 37 -5.57 11.51 -4.07
CA SER A 37 -4.51 12.49 -4.37
C SER A 37 -3.49 12.67 -3.24
N ILE A 38 -3.80 12.24 -2.01
CA ILE A 38 -2.85 12.26 -0.88
C ILE A 38 -1.99 10.98 -0.90
N SER A 39 -2.56 9.85 -1.32
CA SER A 39 -1.81 8.60 -1.48
C SER A 39 -0.77 8.64 -2.60
N SER A 40 -0.92 9.50 -3.61
CA SER A 40 0.07 9.62 -4.70
C SER A 40 1.34 10.37 -4.28
N TYR A 41 1.28 11.24 -3.27
CA TYR A 41 2.46 11.94 -2.73
C TYR A 41 3.22 11.11 -1.69
N LEU A 42 2.53 10.17 -1.04
CA LEU A 42 3.12 9.06 -0.31
C LEU A 42 3.58 8.00 -1.32
N SER A 43 4.59 8.32 -2.13
CA SER A 43 5.31 7.32 -2.92
C SER A 43 5.84 6.27 -1.96
N SER A 44 5.02 5.24 -1.80
CA SER A 44 5.12 4.29 -0.71
C SER A 44 6.07 3.24 -1.21
N ASN A 45 7.34 3.39 -0.84
CA ASN A 45 8.26 2.26 -0.88
C ASN A 45 7.51 1.03 -0.38
N ASN A 46 7.39 0.03 -1.24
CA ASN A 46 6.59 -1.16 -0.97
C ASN A 46 7.45 -2.43 -1.02
N VAL A 47 8.78 -2.28 -0.98
CA VAL A 47 9.74 -3.40 -1.01
C VAL A 47 9.36 -4.46 0.02
N ASN A 48 9.12 -4.05 1.27
CA ASN A 48 8.73 -4.99 2.34
C ASN A 48 7.38 -5.68 2.08
N THR A 49 6.43 -4.98 1.43
CA THR A 49 5.15 -5.57 1.05
C THR A 49 5.34 -6.65 0.00
N ILE A 50 6.20 -6.40 -1.00
CA ILE A 50 6.51 -7.37 -2.05
C ILE A 50 7.29 -8.56 -1.47
N VAL A 51 8.30 -8.33 -0.64
CA VAL A 51 9.05 -9.39 0.06
C VAL A 51 8.10 -10.30 0.84
N LYS A 52 7.17 -9.73 1.60
CA LYS A 52 6.16 -10.51 2.32
C LYS A 52 5.23 -11.27 1.39
N ALA A 53 4.77 -10.65 0.31
CA ALA A 53 3.90 -11.32 -0.66
C ALA A 53 4.60 -12.53 -1.30
N CYS A 54 5.88 -12.40 -1.68
CA CYS A 54 6.68 -13.49 -2.22
C CYS A 54 6.95 -14.58 -1.19
N SER A 55 7.29 -14.20 0.04
CA SER A 55 7.48 -15.14 1.14
C SER A 55 6.20 -15.91 1.47
N THR A 56 5.05 -15.25 1.47
CA THR A 56 3.75 -15.90 1.69
C THR A 56 3.46 -16.87 0.57
N ALA A 57 3.54 -16.45 -0.70
CA ALA A 57 3.28 -17.31 -1.85
C ALA A 57 4.17 -18.57 -1.83
N CYS A 58 5.46 -18.40 -1.49
CA CYS A 58 6.38 -19.52 -1.28
C CYS A 58 5.94 -20.45 -0.13
N SER A 59 5.56 -19.89 1.03
CA SER A 59 5.17 -20.69 2.20
C SER A 59 3.84 -21.42 2.06
N THR A 60 2.99 -21.00 1.12
CA THR A 60 1.68 -21.59 0.86
C THR A 60 1.65 -22.43 -0.41
N ASP A 61 2.81 -22.73 -1.01
CA ASP A 61 2.94 -23.47 -2.28
C ASP A 61 2.08 -22.86 -3.41
N ASP A 62 1.89 -21.53 -3.41
CA ASP A 62 1.11 -20.81 -4.42
C ASP A 62 1.96 -20.57 -5.67
N VAL A 63 2.08 -21.61 -6.50
CA VAL A 63 2.88 -21.61 -7.73
C VAL A 63 2.46 -20.48 -8.68
N TYR A 64 1.17 -20.32 -8.92
CA TYR A 64 0.65 -19.24 -9.78
C TYR A 64 0.99 -17.87 -9.20
N GLY A 65 0.75 -17.69 -7.90
CA GLY A 65 1.07 -16.46 -7.20
C GLY A 65 2.56 -16.12 -7.24
N TYR A 66 3.45 -17.10 -7.15
CA TYR A 66 4.90 -16.86 -7.16
C TYR A 66 5.45 -16.64 -8.58
N CYS A 67 5.00 -17.44 -9.55
CA CYS A 67 5.61 -17.53 -10.89
C CYS A 67 4.90 -16.73 -11.98
N SER A 68 3.61 -16.39 -11.81
CA SER A 68 2.79 -15.81 -12.89
C SER A 68 2.17 -14.46 -12.55
N ILE A 69 2.10 -14.09 -11.27
CA ILE A 69 1.55 -12.79 -10.87
C ILE A 69 2.66 -11.73 -10.87
N ASP A 70 2.52 -10.77 -11.78
CA ASP A 70 3.32 -9.55 -11.81
C ASP A 70 3.06 -8.67 -10.59
N ARG A 71 4.14 -8.22 -9.97
CA ARG A 71 4.11 -7.33 -8.80
C ARG A 71 4.91 -6.08 -9.10
N LYS A 72 4.28 -4.94 -8.83
CA LYS A 72 4.94 -3.65 -8.93
C LYS A 72 5.75 -3.37 -7.66
N LEU A 73 7.07 -3.42 -7.76
CA LEU A 73 8.00 -2.99 -6.72
C LEU A 73 8.38 -1.53 -6.94
N VAL A 74 8.28 -0.73 -5.89
CA VAL A 74 8.66 0.68 -5.82
C VAL A 74 9.69 0.83 -4.72
N ASP A 75 10.91 1.22 -5.10
CA ASP A 75 12.01 1.39 -4.15
C ASP A 75 11.99 2.78 -3.47
N ALA A 76 12.99 3.03 -2.61
CA ALA A 76 13.10 4.32 -1.91
C ALA A 76 13.52 5.47 -2.84
N GLU A 77 14.10 5.15 -4.00
CA GLU A 77 14.48 6.08 -5.06
C GLU A 77 13.32 6.34 -6.04
N LYS A 78 12.13 5.78 -5.77
CA LYS A 78 10.93 5.82 -6.63
C LYS A 78 11.12 5.12 -7.98
N LYS A 79 12.08 4.20 -8.08
CA LYS A 79 12.20 3.32 -9.24
C LYS A 79 11.11 2.26 -9.15
N GLU A 80 10.46 2.04 -10.28
CA GLU A 80 9.35 1.09 -10.39
C GLU A 80 9.79 -0.08 -11.27
N PHE A 81 9.56 -1.29 -10.79
CA PHE A 81 9.84 -2.54 -11.49
C PHE A 81 8.58 -3.40 -11.43
N THR A 82 8.21 -4.04 -12.53
CA THR A 82 7.04 -4.92 -12.59
C THR A 82 7.53 -6.28 -13.05
N GLU A 83 7.63 -7.21 -12.11
CA GLU A 83 8.12 -8.57 -12.37
C GLU A 83 7.43 -9.56 -11.43
N THR A 84 7.63 -10.86 -11.67
CA THR A 84 7.14 -11.93 -10.81
C THR A 84 8.05 -12.14 -9.59
N CYS A 85 7.57 -12.86 -8.55
CA CYS A 85 8.43 -13.19 -7.41
C CYS A 85 9.60 -14.10 -7.80
N ALA A 86 9.40 -14.95 -8.82
CA ALA A 86 10.45 -15.76 -9.39
C ALA A 86 11.57 -14.90 -9.96
N GLU A 87 11.23 -13.95 -10.84
CA GLU A 87 12.20 -13.05 -11.46
C GLU A 87 12.90 -12.16 -10.41
N PHE A 88 12.14 -11.60 -9.46
CA PHE A 88 12.70 -10.83 -8.35
C PHE A 88 13.66 -11.63 -7.46
N SER A 89 13.55 -12.96 -7.43
CA SER A 89 14.39 -13.83 -6.59
C SER A 89 15.65 -14.36 -7.29
N ILE A 90 15.66 -14.39 -8.62
CA ILE A 90 16.73 -14.99 -9.43
C ILE A 90 17.65 -13.91 -10.01
N ASN A 91 17.11 -12.75 -10.34
CA ASN A 91 17.85 -11.70 -11.02
C ASN A 91 18.69 -10.87 -10.03
N ALA A 92 19.98 -10.74 -10.32
CA ALA A 92 20.97 -10.08 -9.47
C ALA A 92 20.66 -8.60 -9.21
N ASP A 93 19.93 -7.93 -10.12
CA ASP A 93 19.53 -6.53 -9.97
C ASP A 93 18.59 -6.29 -8.78
N TYR A 94 17.92 -7.35 -8.32
CA TYR A 94 16.93 -7.32 -7.24
C TYR A 94 17.43 -7.90 -5.91
N GLU A 95 18.65 -8.45 -5.86
CA GLU A 95 19.22 -9.07 -4.65
C GLU A 95 19.22 -8.11 -3.45
N LYS A 96 19.47 -6.82 -3.70
CA LYS A 96 19.45 -5.74 -2.70
C LYS A 96 18.09 -5.57 -1.98
N TYR A 97 17.00 -6.11 -2.52
CA TYR A 97 15.66 -6.03 -1.94
C TYR A 97 15.33 -7.21 -1.01
N GLY A 98 16.18 -8.24 -0.96
CA GLY A 98 16.05 -9.36 -0.01
C GLY A 98 14.92 -10.35 -0.30
N ILE A 99 14.50 -10.45 -1.57
CA ILE A 99 13.53 -11.45 -2.01
C ILE A 99 14.29 -12.76 -2.24
N GLN A 100 14.02 -13.78 -1.41
CA GLN A 100 14.73 -15.07 -1.48
C GLN A 100 14.08 -16.01 -2.48
N ALA A 101 14.90 -16.84 -3.13
CA ALA A 101 14.42 -17.92 -3.98
C ALA A 101 13.61 -18.94 -3.16
N CYS A 102 12.49 -19.38 -3.71
CA CYS A 102 11.65 -20.40 -3.12
C CYS A 102 12.11 -21.80 -3.57
N SER A 103 12.60 -22.62 -2.64
CA SER A 103 12.99 -24.01 -2.94
C SER A 103 11.81 -24.99 -3.02
N ALA A 104 10.62 -24.59 -2.55
CA ALA A 104 9.40 -25.40 -2.56
C ALA A 104 8.63 -25.30 -3.89
N ILE A 105 8.85 -24.23 -4.66
CA ILE A 105 8.13 -23.94 -5.90
C ILE A 105 9.10 -23.98 -7.07
N ASP A 106 8.86 -24.90 -8.01
CA ASP A 106 9.47 -24.87 -9.34
C ASP A 106 8.53 -24.12 -10.29
N CYS A 107 9.00 -23.00 -10.83
CA CYS A 107 8.23 -22.25 -11.82
C CYS A 107 8.30 -22.96 -13.17
N PRO A 108 7.16 -23.25 -13.81
CA PRO A 108 7.18 -23.69 -15.19
C PRO A 108 7.82 -22.57 -16.01
N SER A 109 8.91 -22.88 -16.71
CA SER A 109 9.50 -21.97 -17.68
C SER A 109 8.43 -21.70 -18.74
N VAL A 110 7.79 -20.54 -18.66
CA VAL A 110 6.84 -20.05 -19.65
C VAL A 110 7.60 -19.85 -20.97
N SER A 111 7.68 -20.90 -21.76
CA SER A 111 7.63 -20.75 -23.20
C SER A 111 6.21 -20.28 -23.51
N GLU A 112 6.06 -18.98 -23.73
CA GLU A 112 4.99 -18.31 -24.50
C GLU A 112 3.90 -19.27 -25.02
N GLU A 113 2.94 -19.67 -24.18
CA GLU A 113 1.69 -20.24 -24.70
C GLU A 113 0.85 -19.07 -25.21
N GLU A 114 1.04 -18.82 -26.50
CA GLU A 114 0.16 -18.12 -27.42
C GLU A 114 -1.33 -18.36 -27.04
N PRO A 115 -2.15 -17.31 -26.87
CA PRO A 115 -3.56 -17.51 -26.59
C PRO A 115 -4.22 -18.22 -27.77
N ALA A 116 -4.81 -19.39 -27.49
CA ALA A 116 -5.58 -20.17 -28.46
C ALA A 116 -6.62 -19.31 -29.17
N GLU A 117 -6.48 -19.19 -30.49
CA GLU A 117 -7.53 -18.67 -31.36
C GLU A 117 -8.78 -19.57 -31.25
N GLY A 118 -9.93 -18.95 -31.00
CA GLY A 118 -11.26 -19.55 -31.05
C GLY A 118 -12.18 -18.72 -31.94
#